data_AF-A0A3P6TGY3-F1
#
_entry.id   AF-A0A3P6TGY3-F1
#
_cell.length_a   1.000
_cell.length_b   1.000
_cell.length_c   1.000
_cell.angle_alpha   90.00
_cell.angle_beta   90.00
_cell.angle_gamma   90.00
#
_symmetry.space_group_name_H-M   'P 1'
#
loop_
_entity.id
_entity.type
_entity.pdbx_description
1 polymer ?
#
loop_
_entity_poly.entity_id
_entity_poly.type
_entity_poly.pdbx_seq_one_letter_code
_entity_poly.pdbx_strand_id
1 'polypeptide(L)'
;MPQTNFLVSRWLDKLAIKCTELVDSRRPNVERFGVRQKELETEFDRLSRLAEERRRALEDTVHLFEYMRESADLEQWINEQLQTAMSEEYGDDYEHFKELQSRFEEFKQSVRTGSERFVSCEAAANALLRRNPPFGRDILKKQEKLRSVWTLLLDYIESRESKLAAAEELHRFNQDVLEHEEWVHDKRSNMSKDMGRNIQQAKSLSQKHETLEKEVAGMEPRLQVRCRMIQNKMTVLR
;
A
#
# COMPACT_ATOMS: atom_id res chain seq x y z
N MET A 1 3.56 -28.49 -28.85
CA MET A 1 3.33 -29.76 -28.11
C MET A 1 2.04 -30.51 -28.48
N PRO A 2 0.87 -29.91 -28.76
CA PRO A 2 -0.30 -30.71 -29.15
C PRO A 2 -0.09 -31.48 -30.47
N GLN A 3 0.72 -30.91 -31.38
CA GLN A 3 1.02 -31.53 -32.67
C GLN A 3 1.93 -32.77 -32.57
N THR A 4 2.84 -32.84 -31.59
CA THR A 4 3.75 -33.99 -31.45
C THR A 4 3.04 -35.20 -30.85
N ASN A 5 2.17 -35.01 -29.85
CA ASN A 5 1.34 -36.09 -29.31
C ASN A 5 0.34 -36.63 -30.36
N PHE A 6 -0.21 -35.73 -31.18
CA PHE A 6 -1.11 -36.12 -32.27
C PHE A 6 -0.44 -37.01 -33.32
N LEU A 7 0.80 -36.68 -33.70
CA LEU A 7 1.55 -37.47 -34.68
C LEU A 7 1.94 -38.86 -34.15
N VAL A 8 2.31 -38.95 -32.87
CA VAL A 8 2.68 -40.24 -32.28
C VAL A 8 1.47 -41.13 -32.04
N SER A 9 0.34 -40.57 -31.57
CA SER A 9 -0.92 -41.32 -31.45
C SER A 9 -1.34 -41.90 -32.81
N ARG A 10 -1.31 -41.09 -33.86
CA ARG A 10 -1.65 -41.53 -35.22
C ARG A 10 -0.68 -42.58 -35.77
N TRP A 11 0.57 -42.58 -35.32
CA TRP A 11 1.56 -43.60 -35.69
C TRP A 11 1.29 -44.91 -34.94
N LEU A 12 0.99 -44.86 -33.65
CA LEU A 12 0.60 -46.03 -32.85
C LEU A 12 -0.66 -46.69 -33.42
N ASP A 13 -1.67 -45.91 -33.82
CA ASP A 13 -2.89 -46.42 -34.45
C ASP A 13 -2.57 -47.18 -35.76
N LYS A 14 -1.69 -46.63 -36.60
CA LYS A 14 -1.26 -47.29 -37.84
C LYS A 14 -0.44 -48.56 -37.57
N LEU A 15 0.37 -48.56 -36.51
CA LEU A 15 1.16 -49.72 -36.11
C LEU A 15 0.25 -50.83 -35.56
N ALA A 16 -0.78 -50.47 -34.79
CA ALA A 16 -1.78 -51.38 -34.27
C ALA A 16 -2.54 -52.09 -35.41
N ILE A 17 -2.96 -51.34 -36.43
CA ILE A 17 -3.61 -51.91 -37.63
C ILE A 17 -2.68 -52.93 -38.31
N LYS A 18 -1.41 -52.58 -38.55
CA LYS A 18 -0.44 -53.50 -39.15
C LYS A 18 -0.14 -54.74 -38.28
N CYS A 19 -0.04 -54.58 -36.96
CA CYS A 19 0.15 -55.71 -36.06
C CYS A 19 -1.07 -56.64 -36.08
N THR A 20 -2.29 -56.10 -36.21
CA THR A 20 -3.52 -56.89 -36.35
C THR A 20 -3.53 -57.67 -37.67
N GLU A 21 -3.19 -57.02 -38.79
CA GLU A 21 -3.06 -57.70 -40.09
C GLU A 21 -2.02 -58.84 -40.07
N LEU A 22 -0.92 -58.67 -39.32
CA LEU A 22 0.10 -59.70 -39.15
C LEU A 22 -0.37 -60.84 -38.24
N VAL A 23 -1.18 -60.54 -37.21
CA VAL A 23 -1.80 -61.54 -36.32
C VAL A 23 -2.79 -62.42 -37.08
N ASP A 24 -3.56 -61.83 -37.99
CA ASP A 24 -4.55 -62.55 -38.80
C ASP A 24 -3.93 -63.39 -39.94
N SER A 25 -2.60 -63.32 -40.13
CA SER A 25 -1.89 -64.06 -41.17
C SER A 25 -1.61 -65.52 -40.76
N ARG A 26 -1.62 -66.47 -41.72
CA ARG A 26 -1.32 -67.92 -41.48
C ARG A 26 0.17 -68.21 -41.20
N ARG A 27 0.88 -67.34 -40.49
CA ARG A 27 2.31 -67.49 -40.17
C ARG A 27 2.50 -68.07 -38.75
N PRO A 28 3.58 -68.83 -38.49
CA PRO A 28 3.94 -69.22 -37.12
C PRO A 28 4.34 -68.01 -36.26
N ASN A 29 4.11 -68.08 -34.94
CA ASN A 29 4.53 -67.09 -33.93
C ASN A 29 3.93 -65.67 -34.06
N VAL A 30 2.75 -65.54 -34.67
CA VAL A 30 2.10 -64.24 -34.92
C VAL A 30 1.62 -63.51 -33.66
N GLU A 31 1.36 -64.23 -32.56
CA GLU A 31 0.95 -63.65 -31.27
C GLU A 31 1.98 -62.65 -30.72
N ARG A 32 3.27 -62.81 -31.04
CA ARG A 32 4.35 -61.92 -30.62
C ARG A 32 4.15 -60.48 -31.09
N PHE A 33 3.50 -60.27 -32.25
CA PHE A 33 3.23 -58.92 -32.76
C PHE A 33 2.19 -58.19 -31.91
N GLY A 34 1.15 -58.90 -31.44
CA GLY A 34 0.14 -58.36 -30.54
C GLY A 34 0.71 -58.05 -29.15
N VAL A 35 1.57 -58.93 -28.62
CA VAL A 35 2.25 -58.71 -27.33
C VAL A 35 3.15 -57.46 -27.39
N ARG A 36 4.04 -57.37 -28.41
CA ARG A 36 4.91 -56.19 -28.58
C ARG A 36 4.15 -54.90 -28.82
N GLN A 37 3.01 -54.95 -29.53
CA GLN A 37 2.17 -53.77 -29.74
C GLN A 37 1.63 -53.24 -28.40
N LYS A 38 1.05 -54.13 -27.58
CA LYS A 38 0.53 -53.76 -26.25
C LYS A 38 1.62 -53.24 -25.31
N GLU A 39 2.79 -53.87 -25.32
CA GLU A 39 3.95 -53.41 -24.54
C GLU A 39 4.36 -51.99 -24.96
N LEU A 40 4.43 -51.71 -26.26
CA LEU A 40 4.78 -50.41 -26.78
C LEU A 40 3.73 -49.34 -26.46
N GLU A 41 2.44 -49.66 -26.58
CA GLU A 41 1.35 -48.77 -26.16
C GLU A 41 1.46 -48.41 -24.68
N THR A 42 1.71 -49.42 -23.83
CA THR A 42 1.89 -49.22 -22.38
C THR A 42 3.09 -48.32 -22.06
N GLU A 43 4.23 -48.53 -22.73
CA GLU A 43 5.42 -47.68 -22.54
C GLU A 43 5.20 -46.26 -23.06
N PHE A 44 4.45 -46.08 -24.15
CA PHE A 44 4.13 -44.76 -24.67
C PHE A 44 3.16 -44.00 -23.75
N ASP A 45 2.15 -44.68 -23.19
CA ASP A 45 1.25 -44.11 -22.19
C ASP A 45 2.03 -43.69 -20.93
N ARG A 46 2.95 -44.54 -20.48
CA ARG A 46 3.83 -44.23 -19.35
C ARG A 46 4.71 -43.02 -19.62
N LEU A 47 5.35 -42.96 -20.79
CA LEU A 47 6.18 -41.82 -21.20
C LEU A 47 5.36 -40.53 -21.28
N SER A 48 4.17 -40.60 -21.87
CA SER A 48 3.25 -39.46 -22.00
C SER A 48 2.84 -38.91 -20.64
N ARG A 49 2.52 -39.79 -19.69
CA ARG A 49 2.23 -39.40 -18.30
C ARG A 49 3.44 -38.75 -17.63
N LEU A 50 4.63 -39.34 -17.74
CA LEU A 50 5.86 -38.78 -17.15
C LEU A 50 6.21 -37.42 -17.76
N ALA A 51 6.04 -37.25 -19.07
CA ALA A 51 6.26 -35.98 -19.76
C ALA A 51 5.28 -34.89 -19.28
N GLU A 52 4.01 -35.25 -19.09
CA GLU A 52 2.98 -34.36 -18.56
C GLU A 52 3.25 -33.96 -17.11
N GLU A 53 3.62 -34.90 -16.25
CA GLU A 53 4.03 -34.65 -14.86
C GLU A 53 5.23 -33.71 -14.81
N ARG A 54 6.26 -33.96 -15.63
CA ARG A 54 7.43 -33.08 -15.73
C ARG A 54 7.06 -31.68 -16.20
N ARG A 55 6.18 -31.57 -17.19
CA ARG A 55 5.72 -30.28 -17.71
C ARG A 55 5.02 -29.47 -16.62
N ARG A 56 4.09 -30.08 -15.89
CA ARG A 56 3.39 -29.42 -14.76
C ARG A 56 4.37 -28.98 -13.68
N ALA A 57 5.32 -29.84 -13.31
CA ALA A 57 6.33 -29.49 -12.30
C ALA A 57 7.23 -28.32 -12.74
N LEU A 58 7.56 -28.23 -14.03
CA LEU A 58 8.32 -27.10 -14.58
C LEU A 58 7.47 -25.82 -14.59
N GLU A 59 6.21 -25.89 -15.00
CA GLU A 59 5.27 -24.77 -14.93
C GLU A 59 5.11 -24.26 -13.48
N ASP A 60 5.00 -25.16 -12.51
CA ASP A 60 4.93 -24.81 -11.07
C ASP A 60 6.19 -24.09 -10.59
N THR A 61 7.35 -24.57 -11.06
CA THR A 61 8.65 -23.98 -10.71
C THR A 61 8.79 -22.57 -11.29
N VAL A 62 8.31 -22.34 -12.52
CA VAL A 62 8.28 -21.01 -13.14
C VAL A 62 7.43 -20.05 -12.30
N HIS A 63 6.17 -20.42 -12.00
CA HIS A 63 5.28 -19.58 -11.20
C HIS A 63 5.85 -19.31 -9.79
N LEU A 64 6.54 -20.28 -9.18
CA LEU A 64 7.21 -20.08 -7.90
C LEU A 64 8.27 -18.99 -7.99
N PHE A 65 9.15 -19.04 -9.00
CA PHE A 65 10.21 -18.04 -9.13
C PHE A 65 9.67 -16.66 -9.50
N GLU A 66 8.60 -16.58 -10.29
CA GLU A 66 7.89 -15.33 -10.57
C GLU A 66 7.34 -14.71 -9.27
N TYR A 67 6.63 -15.51 -8.47
CA TYR A 67 6.14 -15.08 -7.16
C TYR A 67 7.27 -14.63 -6.21
N MET A 68 8.37 -15.38 -6.14
CA MET A 68 9.50 -15.05 -5.25
C MET A 68 10.15 -13.72 -5.63
N ARG A 69 10.24 -13.42 -6.94
CA ARG A 69 10.72 -12.12 -7.43
C ARG A 69 9.74 -11.01 -7.08
N GLU A 70 8.48 -11.16 -7.48
CA GLU A 70 7.45 -10.12 -7.27
C GLU A 70 7.23 -9.80 -5.79
N SER A 71 7.23 -10.82 -4.94
CA SER A 71 7.11 -10.64 -3.49
C SER A 71 8.33 -9.97 -2.86
N ALA A 72 9.53 -10.16 -3.40
CA ALA A 72 10.72 -9.44 -2.95
C ALA A 72 10.70 -7.97 -3.39
N ASP A 73 10.33 -7.70 -4.64
CA ASP A 73 10.19 -6.33 -5.17
C ASP A 73 9.10 -5.56 -4.42
N LEU A 74 7.99 -6.22 -4.10
CA LEU A 74 6.93 -5.65 -3.28
C LEU A 74 7.42 -5.37 -1.85
N GLU A 75 8.09 -6.33 -1.22
CA GLU A 75 8.62 -6.15 0.14
C GLU A 75 9.59 -4.96 0.23
N GLN A 76 10.50 -4.83 -0.74
CA GLN A 76 11.39 -3.67 -0.82
C GLN A 76 10.61 -2.37 -0.93
N TRP A 77 9.64 -2.32 -1.86
CA TRP A 77 8.82 -1.13 -2.05
C TRP A 77 8.03 -0.75 -0.79
N ILE A 78 7.46 -1.72 -0.07
CA ILE A 78 6.75 -1.48 1.21
C ILE A 78 7.72 -0.89 2.25
N ASN A 79 8.94 -1.42 2.35
CA ASN A 79 9.94 -0.90 3.29
C ASN A 79 10.35 0.54 2.96
N GLU A 80 10.46 0.89 1.68
CA GLU A 80 10.71 2.28 1.24
C GLU A 80 9.54 3.19 1.65
N GLN A 81 8.29 2.76 1.43
CA GLN A 81 7.11 3.53 1.85
C GLN A 81 7.05 3.69 3.39
N LEU A 82 7.49 2.67 4.12
CA LEU A 82 7.54 2.71 5.58
C LEU A 82 8.50 3.79 6.10
N GLN A 83 9.65 3.98 5.45
CA GLN A 83 10.56 5.08 5.81
C GLN A 83 9.89 6.45 5.65
N THR A 84 9.10 6.64 4.60
CA THR A 84 8.32 7.87 4.40
C THR A 84 7.23 8.04 5.46
N ALA A 85 6.49 6.97 5.77
CA ALA A 85 5.42 7.00 6.79
C ALA A 85 5.96 7.28 8.20
N MET A 86 7.19 6.89 8.50
CA MET A 86 7.86 7.11 9.78
C MET A 86 8.44 8.53 9.95
N SER A 87 8.35 9.41 8.94
CA SER A 87 8.84 10.79 9.05
C SER A 87 8.18 11.53 10.23
N GLU A 88 8.99 12.23 11.02
CA GLU A 88 8.55 13.09 12.12
C GLU A 88 8.77 14.59 11.83
N GLU A 89 8.77 14.96 10.55
CA GLU A 89 8.86 16.37 10.14
C GLU A 89 7.48 17.04 10.23
N TYR A 90 7.35 18.24 10.82
CA TYR A 90 6.05 18.92 10.98
C TYR A 90 6.01 20.35 10.42
N GLY A 91 7.08 20.78 9.77
CA GLY A 91 7.22 22.12 9.23
C GLY A 91 7.59 23.14 10.31
N ASP A 92 8.41 24.12 9.93
CA ASP A 92 8.84 25.21 10.82
C ASP A 92 7.80 26.34 10.88
N ASP A 93 7.00 26.49 9.83
CA ASP A 93 5.89 27.41 9.71
C ASP A 93 4.69 26.75 9.03
N TYR A 94 3.59 27.50 8.93
CA TYR A 94 2.34 26.98 8.36
C TYR A 94 2.46 26.67 6.86
N GLU A 95 3.25 27.45 6.09
CA GLU A 95 3.40 27.21 4.65
C GLU A 95 4.15 25.89 4.41
N HIS A 96 5.29 25.69 5.09
CA HIS A 96 6.04 24.44 5.03
C HIS A 96 5.20 23.26 5.53
N PHE A 97 4.39 23.44 6.59
CA PHE A 97 3.44 22.42 7.03
C PHE A 97 2.44 22.03 5.92
N LYS A 98 1.88 22.99 5.18
CA LYS A 98 0.94 22.70 4.09
C LYS A 98 1.59 21.92 2.95
N GLU A 99 2.86 22.21 2.63
CA GLU A 99 3.62 21.43 1.65
C GLU A 99 3.84 19.99 2.12
N LEU A 100 4.20 19.78 3.38
CA LEU A 100 4.33 18.44 3.99
C LEU A 100 3.00 17.68 3.95
N GLN A 101 1.89 18.33 4.27
CA GLN A 101 0.56 17.75 4.22
C GLN A 101 0.16 17.33 2.79
N SER A 102 0.47 18.17 1.79
CA SER A 102 0.23 17.86 0.37
C SER A 102 1.04 16.64 -0.07
N ARG A 103 2.35 16.62 0.23
CA ARG A 103 3.23 15.48 -0.06
C ARG A 103 2.74 14.20 0.62
N PHE A 104 2.23 14.28 1.84
CA PHE A 104 1.68 13.13 2.55
C PHE A 104 0.39 12.60 1.90
N GLU A 105 -0.48 13.46 1.37
CA GLU A 105 -1.66 13.00 0.64
C GLU A 105 -1.28 12.31 -0.68
N GLU A 106 -0.32 12.87 -1.44
CA GLU A 106 0.23 12.22 -2.63
C GLU A 106 0.83 10.85 -2.31
N PHE A 107 1.58 10.77 -1.21
CA PHE A 107 2.10 9.50 -0.69
C PHE A 107 0.98 8.50 -0.38
N LYS A 108 -0.09 8.90 0.30
CA LYS A 108 -1.25 8.02 0.53
C LYS A 108 -1.89 7.53 -0.78
N GLN A 109 -1.97 8.36 -1.81
CA GLN A 109 -2.47 7.94 -3.13
C GLN A 109 -1.55 6.92 -3.80
N SER A 110 -0.23 7.11 -3.70
CA SER A 110 0.78 6.14 -4.17
C SER A 110 0.59 4.78 -3.48
N VAL A 111 0.42 4.77 -2.15
CA VAL A 111 0.20 3.54 -1.39
C VAL A 111 -1.12 2.86 -1.77
N ARG A 112 -2.20 3.62 -1.95
CA ARG A 112 -3.50 3.10 -2.42
C ARG A 112 -3.36 2.43 -3.79
N THR A 113 -2.67 3.05 -4.72
CA THR A 113 -2.40 2.47 -6.06
C THR A 113 -1.54 1.21 -5.95
N GLY A 114 -0.52 1.23 -5.07
CA GLY A 114 0.34 0.08 -4.83
C GLY A 114 -0.36 -1.11 -4.15
N SER A 115 -1.50 -0.91 -3.50
CA SER A 115 -2.26 -1.98 -2.84
C SER A 115 -2.69 -3.10 -3.80
N GLU A 116 -2.91 -2.79 -5.08
CA GLU A 116 -3.22 -3.78 -6.11
C GLU A 116 -2.09 -4.81 -6.29
N ARG A 117 -0.82 -4.36 -6.19
CA ARG A 117 0.35 -5.26 -6.25
C ARG A 117 0.38 -6.23 -5.07
N PHE A 118 -0.01 -5.76 -3.89
CA PHE A 118 -0.13 -6.60 -2.70
C PHE A 118 -1.24 -7.65 -2.86
N VAL A 119 -2.42 -7.24 -3.34
CA VAL A 119 -3.53 -8.17 -3.61
C VAL A 119 -3.15 -9.20 -4.68
N SER A 120 -2.44 -8.79 -5.75
CA SER A 120 -1.95 -9.69 -6.78
C SER A 120 -0.94 -10.72 -6.23
N CYS A 121 0.00 -10.27 -5.40
CA CYS A 121 0.96 -11.17 -4.73
C CYS A 121 0.25 -12.19 -3.83
N GLU A 122 -0.77 -11.78 -3.07
CA GLU A 122 -1.58 -12.67 -2.25
C GLU A 122 -2.35 -13.70 -3.11
N ALA A 123 -2.91 -13.27 -4.23
CA ALA A 123 -3.59 -14.17 -5.16
C ALA A 123 -2.63 -15.20 -5.77
N ALA A 124 -1.43 -14.77 -6.20
CA ALA A 124 -0.40 -15.64 -6.76
C ALA A 124 0.09 -16.69 -5.74
N ALA A 125 0.35 -16.29 -4.50
CA ALA A 125 0.74 -17.21 -3.44
C ALA A 125 -0.37 -18.23 -3.14
N ASN A 126 -1.63 -17.80 -3.04
CA ASN A 126 -2.76 -18.70 -2.82
C ASN A 126 -2.95 -19.69 -3.98
N ALA A 127 -2.76 -19.24 -5.22
CA ALA A 127 -2.81 -20.11 -6.39
C ALA A 127 -1.70 -21.17 -6.35
N LEU A 128 -0.48 -20.80 -5.97
CA LEU A 128 0.62 -21.75 -5.76
C LEU A 128 0.30 -22.74 -4.64
N LEU A 129 -0.16 -22.28 -3.47
CA LEU A 129 -0.46 -23.15 -2.33
C LEU A 129 -1.55 -24.19 -2.64
N ARG A 130 -2.56 -23.85 -3.45
CA ARG A 130 -3.60 -24.80 -3.89
C ARG A 130 -3.05 -25.97 -4.70
N ARG A 131 -1.89 -25.81 -5.33
CA ARG A 131 -1.22 -26.87 -6.11
C ARG A 131 -0.41 -27.82 -5.23
N ASN A 132 -0.42 -27.60 -3.90
CA ASN A 132 0.31 -28.35 -2.89
C ASN A 132 1.82 -28.51 -3.22
N PRO A 133 2.54 -27.39 -3.40
CA PRO A 133 3.93 -27.43 -3.82
C PRO A 133 4.81 -27.95 -2.67
N PRO A 134 5.92 -28.64 -2.98
CA PRO A 134 6.88 -29.08 -1.96
C PRO A 134 7.45 -27.92 -1.11
N PHE A 135 7.34 -26.68 -1.59
CA PHE A 135 7.82 -25.45 -0.95
C PHE A 135 6.72 -24.62 -0.26
N GLY A 136 5.54 -25.20 0.01
CA GLY A 136 4.40 -24.46 0.58
C GLY A 136 4.71 -23.71 1.88
N ARG A 137 5.61 -24.26 2.71
CA ARG A 137 6.05 -23.62 3.96
C ARG A 137 6.78 -22.29 3.73
N ASP A 138 7.62 -22.21 2.70
CA ASP A 138 8.40 -21.00 2.41
C ASP A 138 7.49 -19.89 1.85
N ILE A 139 6.52 -20.27 1.00
CA ILE A 139 5.49 -19.36 0.49
C ILE A 139 4.67 -18.78 1.65
N LEU A 140 4.19 -19.64 2.57
CA LEU A 140 3.42 -19.20 3.75
C LEU A 140 4.23 -18.24 4.62
N LYS A 141 5.51 -18.54 4.88
CA LYS A 141 6.39 -17.67 5.67
C LYS A 141 6.59 -16.31 5.00
N LYS A 142 6.76 -16.29 3.67
CA LYS A 142 6.91 -15.06 2.88
C LYS A 142 5.63 -14.22 2.90
N GLN A 143 4.47 -14.85 2.73
CA GLN A 143 3.16 -14.16 2.84
C GLN A 143 2.94 -13.57 4.22
N GLU A 144 3.23 -14.33 5.29
CA GLU A 144 3.07 -13.82 6.66
C GLU A 144 3.93 -12.58 6.91
N LYS A 145 5.19 -12.61 6.44
CA LYS A 145 6.07 -11.44 6.49
C LYS A 145 5.50 -10.25 5.72
N LEU A 146 5.07 -10.48 4.47
CA LEU A 146 4.48 -9.42 3.64
C LEU A 146 3.24 -8.80 4.29
N ARG A 147 2.31 -9.63 4.81
CA ARG A 147 1.13 -9.16 5.53
C ARG A 147 1.50 -8.34 6.76
N SER A 148 2.47 -8.81 7.54
CA SER A 148 2.93 -8.10 8.74
C SER A 148 3.49 -6.72 8.41
N VAL A 149 4.39 -6.62 7.42
CA VAL A 149 5.00 -5.33 7.03
C VAL A 149 3.98 -4.41 6.35
N TRP A 150 3.02 -4.97 5.59
CA TRP A 150 1.93 -4.20 5.00
C TRP A 150 1.01 -3.60 6.07
N THR A 151 0.58 -4.38 7.06
CA THR A 151 -0.20 -3.87 8.20
C THR A 151 0.57 -2.79 8.95
N LEU A 152 1.85 -3.03 9.23
CA LEU A 152 2.70 -2.03 9.90
C LEU A 152 2.76 -0.71 9.13
N LEU A 153 2.87 -0.74 7.80
CA LEU A 153 2.82 0.46 6.96
C LEU A 153 1.50 1.22 7.15
N LEU A 154 0.37 0.53 7.14
CA LEU A 154 -0.94 1.17 7.33
C LEU A 154 -1.07 1.82 8.72
N ASP A 155 -0.58 1.14 9.77
CA ASP A 155 -0.59 1.68 11.14
C ASP A 155 0.27 2.97 11.24
N TYR A 156 1.44 2.99 10.59
CA TYR A 156 2.28 4.19 10.56
C TYR A 156 1.65 5.33 9.75
N ILE A 157 0.94 5.03 8.66
CA ILE A 157 0.18 6.03 7.89
C ILE A 157 -0.88 6.68 8.79
N GLU A 158 -1.66 5.88 9.51
CA GLU A 158 -2.71 6.39 10.42
C GLU A 158 -2.10 7.23 11.55
N SER A 159 -1.04 6.73 12.19
CA SER A 159 -0.30 7.48 13.22
C SER A 159 0.21 8.81 12.68
N ARG A 160 0.81 8.82 11.49
CA ARG A 160 1.35 10.03 10.86
C ARG A 160 0.25 11.03 10.51
N GLU A 161 -0.89 10.56 10.01
CA GLU A 161 -2.06 11.40 9.74
C GLU A 161 -2.56 12.11 11.00
N SER A 162 -2.67 11.38 12.11
CA SER A 162 -3.06 11.96 13.41
C SER A 162 -2.06 13.02 13.89
N LYS A 163 -0.75 12.73 13.80
CA LYS A 163 0.29 13.69 14.19
C LYS A 163 0.31 14.95 13.31
N LEU A 164 0.11 14.81 11.99
CA LEU A 164 -0.01 15.95 11.08
C LEU A 164 -1.25 16.80 11.39
N ALA A 165 -2.38 16.18 11.71
CA ALA A 165 -3.59 16.91 12.11
C ALA A 165 -3.40 17.68 13.44
N ALA A 166 -2.59 17.17 14.34
CA ALA A 166 -2.20 17.87 15.57
C ALA A 166 -1.28 19.07 15.28
N ALA A 167 -0.25 18.86 14.44
CA ALA A 167 0.67 19.90 14.03
C ALA A 167 -0.06 21.05 13.30
N GLU A 168 -1.05 20.74 12.47
CA GLU A 168 -1.85 21.74 11.76
C GLU A 168 -2.52 22.74 12.73
N GLU A 169 -3.06 22.23 13.83
CA GLU A 169 -3.71 23.08 14.82
C GLU A 169 -2.73 23.91 15.61
N LEU A 170 -1.56 23.35 15.94
CA LEU A 170 -0.50 24.09 16.61
C LEU A 170 -0.02 25.26 15.73
N HIS A 171 0.19 25.01 14.44
CA HIS A 171 0.59 26.07 13.51
C HIS A 171 -0.48 27.14 13.35
N ARG A 172 -1.75 26.76 13.20
CA ARG A 172 -2.86 27.74 13.17
C ARG A 172 -2.92 28.59 14.43
N PHE A 173 -2.73 27.98 15.59
CA PHE A 173 -2.68 28.72 16.84
C PHE A 173 -1.53 29.71 16.89
N ASN A 174 -0.32 29.29 16.48
CA ASN A 174 0.82 30.18 16.45
C ASN A 174 0.56 31.37 15.52
N GLN A 175 -0.07 31.16 14.36
CA GLN A 175 -0.51 32.26 13.50
C GLN A 175 -1.50 33.20 14.21
N ASP A 176 -2.54 32.67 14.86
CA ASP A 176 -3.48 33.50 15.62
C ASP A 176 -2.78 34.31 16.71
N VAL A 177 -1.86 33.69 17.47
CA VAL A 177 -1.10 34.36 18.53
C VAL A 177 -0.27 35.50 17.94
N LEU A 178 0.44 35.27 16.84
CA LEU A 178 1.23 36.30 16.17
C LEU A 178 0.36 37.46 15.67
N GLU A 179 -0.78 37.17 15.03
CA GLU A 179 -1.76 38.19 14.62
C GLU A 179 -2.26 39.01 15.82
N HIS A 180 -2.49 38.35 16.96
CA HIS A 180 -2.92 38.99 18.19
C HIS A 180 -1.82 39.84 18.83
N GLU A 181 -0.58 39.36 18.86
CA GLU A 181 0.58 40.10 19.34
C GLU A 181 0.83 41.37 18.51
N GLU A 182 0.74 41.25 17.18
CA GLU A 182 0.84 42.39 16.26
C GLU A 182 -0.29 43.38 16.50
N TRP A 183 -1.54 42.90 16.67
CA TRP A 183 -2.66 43.76 17.00
C TRP A 183 -2.46 44.52 18.32
N VAL A 184 -2.01 43.83 19.38
CA VAL A 184 -1.73 44.46 20.68
C VAL A 184 -0.62 45.50 20.53
N HIS A 185 0.43 45.17 19.77
CA HIS A 185 1.52 46.09 19.49
C HIS A 185 1.02 47.34 18.76
N ASP A 186 0.21 47.18 17.71
CA ASP A 186 -0.37 48.29 16.94
C ASP A 186 -1.23 49.19 17.84
N LYS A 187 -2.16 48.61 18.61
CA LYS A 187 -3.01 49.37 19.53
C LYS A 187 -2.21 50.12 20.58
N ARG A 188 -1.16 49.50 21.13
CA ARG A 188 -0.27 50.13 22.13
C ARG A 188 0.52 51.28 21.53
N SER A 189 1.05 51.11 20.32
CA SER A 189 1.87 52.11 19.63
C SER A 189 1.04 53.30 19.14
N ASN A 190 -0.23 53.06 18.76
CA ASN A 190 -1.14 54.10 18.27
C ASN A 190 -1.97 54.78 19.37
N MET A 191 -1.81 54.38 20.63
CA MET A 191 -2.55 54.97 21.75
C MET A 191 -2.07 56.40 22.03
N SER A 192 -2.95 57.38 21.80
CA SER A 192 -2.66 58.79 22.07
C SER A 192 -2.44 59.03 23.57
N LYS A 193 -1.38 59.79 23.89
CA LYS A 193 -1.11 60.31 25.25
C LYS A 193 -1.68 61.71 25.48
N ASP A 194 -2.32 62.30 24.47
CA ASP A 194 -2.95 63.61 24.58
C ASP A 194 -4.16 63.54 25.52
N MET A 195 -4.31 64.56 26.38
CA MET A 195 -5.43 64.69 27.32
C MET A 195 -6.48 65.69 26.80
N GLY A 196 -6.22 66.34 25.66
CA GLY A 196 -7.07 67.39 25.11
C GLY A 196 -6.90 68.72 25.87
N ARG A 197 -7.24 69.82 25.20
CA ARG A 197 -7.10 71.18 25.76
C ARG A 197 -8.44 71.82 26.12
N ASN A 198 -9.54 71.13 25.86
CA ASN A 198 -10.90 71.57 26.18
C ASN A 198 -11.85 70.38 26.36
N ILE A 199 -13.06 70.67 26.86
CA ILE A 199 -14.08 69.66 27.18
C ILE A 199 -14.49 68.83 25.95
N GLN A 200 -14.58 69.45 24.76
CA GLN A 200 -14.96 68.74 23.53
C GLN A 200 -13.88 67.74 23.10
N GLN A 201 -12.60 68.13 23.15
CA GLN A 201 -11.46 67.28 22.84
C GLN A 201 -11.34 66.13 23.86
N ALA A 202 -11.47 66.43 25.16
CA ALA A 202 -11.45 65.41 26.21
C ALA A 202 -12.58 64.38 26.05
N LYS A 203 -13.81 64.82 25.72
CA LYS A 203 -14.93 63.92 25.42
C LYS A 203 -14.68 63.05 24.19
N SER A 204 -14.12 63.61 23.12
CA SER A 204 -13.78 62.86 21.91
C SER A 204 -12.70 61.80 22.18
N LEU A 205 -11.66 62.14 22.95
CA LEU A 205 -10.62 61.19 23.38
C LEU A 205 -11.21 60.07 24.26
N SER A 206 -12.10 60.41 25.20
CA SER A 206 -12.81 59.43 26.03
C SER A 206 -13.64 58.45 25.20
N GLN A 207 -14.37 58.92 24.20
CA GLN A 207 -15.19 58.06 23.34
C GLN A 207 -14.34 57.12 22.47
N LYS A 208 -13.18 57.60 21.98
CA LYS A 208 -12.20 56.75 21.28
C LYS A 208 -11.64 55.67 22.21
N HIS A 209 -11.35 56.01 23.47
CA HIS A 209 -10.88 55.05 24.45
C HIS A 209 -11.94 53.98 24.76
N GLU A 210 -13.20 54.37 24.97
CA GLU A 210 -14.31 53.43 25.19
C GLU A 210 -14.51 52.48 23.99
N THR A 211 -14.24 52.96 22.77
CA THR A 211 -14.27 52.11 21.56
C THR A 211 -13.15 51.08 21.60
N LEU A 212 -11.93 51.48 21.97
CA LEU A 212 -10.80 50.57 22.14
C LEU A 212 -11.06 49.53 23.24
N GLU A 213 -11.65 49.93 24.37
CA GLU A 213 -12.03 49.00 25.44
C GLU A 213 -13.01 47.92 24.96
N LYS A 214 -13.99 48.31 24.13
CA LYS A 214 -14.93 47.36 23.50
C LYS A 214 -14.23 46.42 22.53
N GLU A 215 -13.27 46.90 21.74
CA GLU A 215 -12.46 46.08 20.84
C GLU A 215 -11.63 45.05 21.61
N VAL A 216 -10.94 45.48 22.69
CA VAL A 216 -10.17 44.59 23.57
C VAL A 216 -11.06 43.51 24.19
N ALA A 217 -12.22 43.90 24.75
CA ALA A 217 -13.16 42.96 25.35
C ALA A 217 -13.70 41.93 24.33
N GLY A 218 -13.81 42.31 23.05
CA GLY A 218 -14.23 41.40 21.98
C GLY A 218 -13.18 40.36 21.57
N MET A 219 -11.91 40.58 21.89
CA MET A 219 -10.81 39.67 21.51
C MET A 219 -10.54 38.57 22.53
N GLU A 220 -10.76 38.84 23.82
CA GLU A 220 -10.54 37.86 24.89
C GLU A 220 -11.26 36.51 24.68
N PRO A 221 -12.54 36.47 24.26
CA PRO A 221 -13.24 35.20 24.02
C PRO A 221 -12.62 34.38 22.88
N ARG A 222 -12.06 35.03 21.85
CA ARG A 222 -11.46 34.35 20.69
C ARG A 222 -10.19 33.60 21.10
N LEU A 223 -9.34 34.24 21.88
CA LEU A 223 -8.13 33.63 22.45
C LEU A 223 -8.46 32.49 23.42
N GLN A 224 -9.44 32.68 24.31
CA GLN A 224 -9.85 31.62 25.25
C GLN A 224 -10.36 30.36 24.55
N VAL A 225 -11.15 30.52 23.49
CA VAL A 225 -11.69 29.39 22.72
C VAL A 225 -10.56 28.61 22.06
N ARG A 226 -9.56 29.29 21.47
CA ARG A 226 -8.42 28.63 20.82
C ARG A 226 -7.50 27.93 21.83
N CYS A 227 -7.19 28.55 22.97
CA CYS A 227 -6.41 27.93 24.04
C CYS A 227 -7.06 26.64 24.56
N ARG A 228 -8.39 26.62 24.73
CA ARG A 228 -9.12 25.40 25.15
C ARG A 228 -9.04 24.29 24.11
N MET A 229 -9.12 24.60 22.82
CA MET A 229 -9.02 23.59 21.76
C MET A 229 -7.68 22.84 21.82
N ILE A 230 -6.58 23.56 22.02
CA ILE A 230 -5.24 22.98 22.09
C ILE A 230 -5.04 22.16 23.36
N GLN A 231 -5.47 22.70 24.52
CA GLN A 231 -5.39 21.95 25.78
C GLN A 231 -6.13 20.62 25.70
N ASN A 232 -7.32 20.60 25.09
CA ASN A 232 -8.08 19.38 24.90
C ASN A 232 -7.32 18.38 24.01
N LYS A 233 -6.70 18.84 22.91
CA LYS A 233 -6.02 17.94 21.98
C LYS A 233 -4.65 17.46 22.45
N MET A 234 -3.88 18.30 23.17
CA MET A 234 -2.65 17.88 23.84
C MET A 234 -2.92 16.80 24.91
N THR A 235 -4.13 16.74 25.47
CA THR A 235 -4.54 15.70 26.42
C THR A 235 -4.88 14.37 25.71
N VAL A 236 -5.36 14.43 24.46
CA VAL A 236 -5.73 13.25 23.66
C VAL A 236 -4.52 12.58 23.00
N LEU A 237 -3.43 13.32 22.81
CA LEU A 237 -2.21 12.84 22.13
C LEU A 237 -1.10 12.33 23.08
N ARG A 238 -1.35 12.30 24.39
CA ARG A 238 -0.48 11.66 25.39
C ARG A 238 -0.93 10.24 25.67
#